data_AF-A0A7S0HCM1-F1
#
_entry.id   AF-A0A7S0HCM1-F1
#
_cell.length_a   1.000
_cell.length_b   1.000
_cell.length_c   1.000
_cell.angle_alpha   90.00
_cell.angle_beta   90.00
_cell.angle_gamma   90.00
#
_symmetry.space_group_name_H-M   'P 1'
#
loop_
_entity.id
_entity.type
_entity.pdbx_description
1 polymer ?
#
loop_
_entity_poly.entity_id
_entity_poly.type
_entity_poly.pdbx_seq_one_letter_code
_entity_poly.pdbx_strand_id
1 'polypeptide(L)'
;LVIPANVETIGDYAFDSTKLTGLDLSNAASLVSIGYSAFGHTDITGTLVIPAKVKTIGYAAFDVTKLMFLDLSSAASLVSIGDTAFYRTKLTGTLVIPANVKTIGINAFRETKLTSLDLSQ
;
A
#
# COMPACT_ATOMS: atom_id res chain seq x y z
N LEU A 1 -8.50 10.53 -5.83
CA LEU A 1 -8.13 9.82 -7.08
C LEU A 1 -8.82 8.48 -7.08
N VAL A 2 -9.58 8.17 -8.13
CA VAL A 2 -10.22 6.86 -8.32
C VAL A 2 -9.48 6.15 -9.44
N ILE A 3 -9.00 4.93 -9.20
CA ILE A 3 -8.30 4.15 -10.23
C ILE A 3 -9.32 3.30 -11.01
N PRO A 4 -9.39 3.43 -12.36
CA PRO A 4 -10.29 2.63 -13.19
C PRO A 4 -9.94 1.13 -13.22
N ALA A 5 -10.93 0.31 -13.59
CA ALA A 5 -10.83 -1.15 -13.55
C ALA A 5 -9.79 -1.77 -14.48
N ASN A 6 -9.46 -1.09 -15.57
CA ASN A 6 -8.53 -1.56 -16.59
C ASN A 6 -7.07 -1.13 -16.33
N VAL A 7 -6.78 -0.40 -15.26
CA VAL A 7 -5.40 -0.07 -14.90
C VAL A 7 -4.72 -1.31 -14.33
N GLU A 8 -3.69 -1.79 -15.02
CA GLU A 8 -2.91 -2.96 -14.59
C GLU A 8 -1.68 -2.58 -13.75
N THR A 9 -1.12 -1.40 -13.99
CA THR A 9 0.08 -0.93 -13.32
C THR A 9 -0.05 0.54 -13.00
N ILE A 10 0.32 0.92 -11.78
CA ILE A 10 0.60 2.30 -11.42
C ILE A 10 2.13 2.42 -11.40
N GLY A 11 2.67 3.15 -12.36
CA GLY A 11 4.11 3.24 -12.59
C GLY A 11 4.87 3.97 -11.48
N ASP A 12 6.19 3.90 -11.59
CA ASP A 12 7.10 4.59 -10.67
C ASP A 12 6.82 6.09 -10.67
N TYR A 13 6.76 6.68 -9.47
CA TYR A 13 6.51 8.11 -9.22
C TYR A 13 5.21 8.68 -9.80
N ALA A 14 4.24 7.85 -10.24
CA ALA A 14 3.07 8.31 -10.99
C ALA A 14 2.28 9.44 -10.31
N PHE A 15 2.23 9.45 -8.97
CA PHE A 15 1.58 10.46 -8.15
C PHE A 15 2.45 10.93 -6.98
N ASP A 16 3.76 10.73 -7.04
CA ASP A 16 4.70 11.19 -6.00
C ASP A 16 4.64 12.71 -5.84
N SER A 17 4.78 13.18 -4.60
CA SER A 17 4.83 14.61 -4.26
C SER A 17 3.61 15.42 -4.74
N THR A 18 2.47 14.75 -4.93
CA THR A 18 1.19 15.40 -5.28
C THR A 18 0.37 15.79 -4.04
N LYS A 19 -0.57 16.71 -4.21
CA LYS A 19 -1.51 17.14 -3.15
C LYS A 19 -2.73 16.21 -3.00
N LEU A 20 -2.62 14.95 -3.42
CA LEU A 20 -3.72 13.99 -3.31
C LEU A 20 -4.05 13.74 -1.84
N THR A 21 -5.32 13.86 -1.47
CA THR A 21 -5.82 13.63 -0.11
C THR A 21 -6.59 12.31 0.03
N GLY A 22 -7.00 11.71 -1.09
CA GLY A 22 -7.75 10.48 -1.12
C GLY A 22 -7.41 9.63 -2.33
N LEU A 23 -7.40 8.32 -2.12
CA LEU A 23 -7.15 7.29 -3.10
C LEU A 23 -8.19 6.19 -2.95
N ASP A 24 -8.82 5.82 -4.04
CA ASP A 24 -9.76 4.72 -4.12
C ASP A 24 -9.28 3.70 -5.17
N LEU A 25 -8.96 2.50 -4.68
CA LEU A 25 -8.55 1.35 -5.48
C LEU A 25 -9.66 0.29 -5.59
N SER A 26 -10.85 0.51 -5.03
CA SER A 26 -11.91 -0.52 -4.97
C SER A 26 -12.34 -1.01 -6.35
N ASN A 27 -12.27 -0.12 -7.35
CA ASN A 27 -12.61 -0.42 -8.73
C ASN A 27 -11.45 -0.98 -9.54
N ALA A 28 -10.21 -1.00 -9.02
CA ALA A 28 -9.00 -1.36 -9.74
C ALA A 28 -8.81 -2.89 -9.87
N ALA A 29 -9.81 -3.57 -10.45
CA ALA A 29 -9.90 -5.03 -10.50
C ALA A 29 -8.80 -5.73 -11.32
N SER A 30 -8.13 -5.00 -12.22
CA SER A 30 -6.98 -5.50 -12.99
C SER A 30 -5.63 -5.07 -12.45
N LEU A 31 -5.56 -4.29 -11.36
CA LEU A 31 -4.31 -3.77 -10.83
C LEU A 31 -3.42 -4.89 -10.30
N VAL A 32 -2.23 -5.02 -10.87
CA VAL A 32 -1.22 -6.05 -10.57
C VAL A 32 -0.06 -5.48 -9.77
N SER A 33 0.35 -4.24 -10.05
CA SER A 33 1.55 -3.65 -9.43
C SER A 33 1.40 -2.17 -9.12
N ILE A 34 1.98 -1.77 -7.98
CA ILE A 34 2.14 -0.39 -7.56
C ILE A 34 3.65 -0.10 -7.50
N GLY A 35 4.12 0.81 -8.33
CA GLY A 35 5.54 1.08 -8.58
C GLY A 35 6.27 1.78 -7.45
N TYR A 36 7.57 2.01 -7.70
CA TYR A 36 8.46 2.76 -6.82
C TYR A 36 7.87 4.15 -6.52
N SER A 37 7.69 4.47 -5.24
CA SER A 37 7.19 5.77 -4.77
C SER A 37 5.93 6.26 -5.49
N ALA A 38 5.09 5.35 -6.00
CA ALA A 38 3.95 5.72 -6.83
C ALA A 38 2.99 6.74 -6.19
N PHE A 39 2.86 6.69 -4.86
CA PHE A 39 2.06 7.60 -4.04
C PHE A 39 2.88 8.20 -2.87
N GLY A 40 4.20 8.21 -3.00
CA GLY A 40 5.09 8.81 -2.01
C GLY A 40 4.80 10.30 -1.80
N HIS A 41 5.11 10.80 -0.61
CA HIS A 41 5.03 12.23 -0.30
C HIS A 41 3.67 12.89 -0.63
N THR A 42 2.57 12.17 -0.41
CA THR A 42 1.20 12.68 -0.61
C THR A 42 0.46 12.91 0.71
N ASP A 43 -0.67 13.62 0.64
CA ASP A 43 -1.57 13.84 1.77
C ASP A 43 -2.66 12.77 1.91
N ILE A 44 -2.52 11.62 1.22
CA ILE A 44 -3.53 10.56 1.20
C ILE A 44 -3.79 10.08 2.62
N THR A 45 -5.06 10.04 3.02
CA THR A 45 -5.50 9.62 4.35
C THR A 45 -6.65 8.62 4.27
N GLY A 46 -7.10 8.13 5.43
CA GLY A 46 -8.17 7.14 5.53
C GLY A 46 -7.64 5.70 5.43
N THR A 47 -8.48 4.83 4.88
CA THR A 47 -8.22 3.40 4.72
C THR A 47 -7.79 3.12 3.29
N LEU A 48 -6.64 2.49 3.12
CA LEU A 48 -6.21 1.92 1.85
C LEU A 48 -6.60 0.44 1.80
N VAL A 49 -7.44 0.07 0.84
CA VAL A 49 -7.78 -1.34 0.56
C VAL A 49 -6.98 -1.79 -0.65
N ILE A 50 -6.21 -2.87 -0.51
CA ILE A 50 -5.42 -3.42 -1.62
C ILE A 50 -6.25 -4.45 -2.42
N PRO A 51 -6.44 -4.28 -3.73
CA PRO A 51 -7.21 -5.21 -4.56
C PRO A 51 -6.59 -6.61 -4.68
N ALA A 52 -7.43 -7.60 -4.98
CA ALA A 52 -7.07 -9.01 -4.98
C ALA A 52 -5.96 -9.43 -5.94
N LYS A 53 -5.77 -8.71 -7.06
CA LYS A 53 -4.76 -9.02 -8.07
C LYS A 53 -3.41 -8.35 -7.84
N VAL A 54 -3.30 -7.43 -6.89
CA VAL A 54 -2.03 -6.76 -6.59
C VAL A 54 -1.05 -7.79 -6.07
N LYS A 55 0.07 -7.94 -6.78
CA LYS A 55 1.17 -8.85 -6.42
C LYS A 55 2.29 -8.15 -5.69
N THR A 56 2.54 -6.89 -6.04
CA THR A 56 3.69 -6.13 -5.56
C THR A 56 3.30 -4.71 -5.18
N ILE A 57 3.76 -4.30 -4.00
CA ILE A 57 3.80 -2.92 -3.55
C ILE A 57 5.28 -2.50 -3.54
N GLY A 58 5.64 -1.54 -4.38
CA GLY A 58 7.01 -1.14 -4.63
C GLY A 58 7.71 -0.46 -3.45
N TYR A 59 9.02 -0.25 -3.62
CA TYR A 59 9.83 0.55 -2.71
C TYR A 59 9.17 1.92 -2.51
N ALA A 60 9.05 2.36 -1.26
CA ALA A 60 8.47 3.66 -0.89
C ALA A 60 7.07 3.96 -1.47
N ALA A 61 6.32 2.97 -1.96
CA ALA A 61 5.10 3.20 -2.75
C ALA A 61 4.06 4.13 -2.07
N PHE A 62 3.98 4.12 -0.75
CA PHE A 62 3.11 4.97 0.08
C PHE A 62 3.90 5.63 1.23
N ASP A 63 5.18 5.93 1.02
CA ASP A 63 5.99 6.57 2.05
C ASP A 63 5.55 8.03 2.30
N VAL A 64 5.70 8.47 3.54
CA VAL A 64 5.39 9.85 3.97
C VAL A 64 3.94 10.26 3.61
N THR A 65 2.98 9.36 3.83
CA THR A 65 1.54 9.63 3.65
C THR A 65 0.80 9.76 4.99
N LYS A 66 -0.46 10.18 4.95
CA LYS A 66 -1.34 10.31 6.13
C LYS A 66 -2.31 9.13 6.28
N LEU A 67 -2.03 8.00 5.63
CA LEU A 67 -2.83 6.77 5.71
C LEU A 67 -2.98 6.31 7.17
N MET A 68 -4.21 6.03 7.59
CA MET A 68 -4.53 5.64 8.96
C MET A 68 -4.76 4.14 9.10
N PHE A 69 -5.29 3.52 8.04
CA PHE A 69 -5.58 2.09 8.02
C PHE A 69 -5.13 1.48 6.69
N LEU A 70 -4.66 0.24 6.76
CA LEU A 70 -4.29 -0.58 5.62
C LEU A 70 -5.06 -1.89 5.74
N ASP A 71 -5.91 -2.18 4.76
CA ASP A 71 -6.67 -3.42 4.68
C ASP A 71 -6.09 -4.30 3.56
N LEU A 72 -5.51 -5.42 3.99
CA LEU A 72 -4.95 -6.46 3.12
C LEU A 72 -5.85 -7.70 3.03
N SER A 73 -7.04 -7.70 3.64
CA SER A 73 -7.95 -8.86 3.68
C SER A 73 -8.36 -9.35 2.29
N SER A 74 -8.45 -8.43 1.33
CA SER A 74 -8.77 -8.75 -0.06
C SER A 74 -7.54 -9.05 -0.92
N ALA A 75 -6.31 -8.83 -0.42
CA ALA A 75 -5.06 -8.86 -1.19
C ALA A 75 -4.53 -10.30 -1.40
N ALA A 76 -5.36 -11.19 -1.91
CA ALA A 76 -5.09 -12.63 -2.02
C ALA A 76 -3.84 -12.97 -2.85
N SER A 77 -3.46 -12.12 -3.81
CA SER A 77 -2.28 -12.34 -4.68
C SER A 77 -1.02 -11.62 -4.20
N LEU A 78 -1.05 -10.92 -3.06
CA LEU A 78 0.08 -10.11 -2.61
C LEU A 78 1.25 -11.00 -2.20
N VAL A 79 2.41 -10.77 -2.84
CA VAL A 79 3.64 -11.55 -2.61
C VAL A 79 4.71 -10.72 -1.92
N SER A 80 4.81 -9.43 -2.24
CA SER A 80 5.90 -8.58 -1.77
C SER A 80 5.43 -7.17 -1.39
N ILE A 81 5.92 -6.71 -0.25
CA ILE A 81 5.85 -5.33 0.24
C ILE A 81 7.28 -4.80 0.26
N GLY A 82 7.57 -3.79 -0.56
CA GLY A 82 8.91 -3.25 -0.75
C GLY A 82 9.47 -2.51 0.46
N ASP A 83 10.77 -2.23 0.42
CA ASP A 83 11.44 -1.42 1.43
C ASP A 83 10.76 -0.06 1.55
N THR A 84 10.63 0.41 2.79
CA THR A 84 9.99 1.70 3.15
C THR A 84 8.58 1.92 2.57
N ALA A 85 7.89 0.89 2.08
CA ALA A 85 6.62 1.03 1.35
C ALA A 85 5.54 1.83 2.10
N PHE A 86 5.49 1.73 3.43
CA PHE A 86 4.60 2.49 4.32
C PHE A 86 5.38 3.25 5.40
N TYR A 87 6.62 3.64 5.10
CA TYR A 87 7.46 4.43 6.00
C TYR A 87 6.80 5.78 6.32
N ARG A 88 6.85 6.20 7.59
CA ARG A 88 6.30 7.49 8.05
C ARG A 88 4.82 7.70 7.71
N THR A 89 4.02 6.64 7.81
CA THR A 89 2.55 6.72 7.70
C THR A 89 1.89 6.79 9.07
N LYS A 90 0.58 7.06 9.13
CA LYS A 90 -0.20 7.08 10.38
C LYS A 90 -0.90 5.76 10.67
N LEU A 91 -0.50 4.67 10.00
CA LEU A 91 -1.08 3.34 10.16
C LEU A 91 -1.11 2.94 11.63
N THR A 92 -2.25 2.47 12.13
CA THR A 92 -2.43 2.14 13.54
C THR A 92 -3.21 0.84 13.73
N GLY A 93 -3.18 0.31 14.96
CA GLY A 93 -3.83 -0.94 15.32
C GLY A 93 -3.04 -2.19 14.91
N THR A 94 -3.76 -3.30 14.78
CA THR A 94 -3.23 -4.58 14.30
C THR A 94 -3.33 -4.64 12.78
N LEU A 95 -2.23 -4.92 12.10
CA LEU A 95 -2.22 -5.21 10.67
C LEU A 95 -2.03 -6.71 10.46
N VAL A 96 -2.95 -7.33 9.73
CA VAL A 96 -2.87 -8.74 9.33
C VAL A 96 -2.17 -8.84 7.97
N ILE A 97 -1.08 -9.61 7.91
CA ILE A 97 -0.35 -9.88 6.67
C ILE A 97 -0.88 -11.17 6.04
N PRO A 98 -1.30 -11.16 4.76
CA PRO A 98 -1.74 -12.38 4.08
C PRO A 98 -0.66 -13.46 4.03
N ALA A 99 -1.04 -14.73 4.16
CA ALA A 99 -0.12 -15.88 4.16
C ALA A 99 0.77 -16.01 2.90
N ASN A 100 0.32 -15.44 1.78
CA ASN A 100 1.05 -15.46 0.51
C ASN A 100 2.21 -14.46 0.45
N VAL A 101 2.31 -13.52 1.41
CA VAL A 101 3.39 -12.52 1.46
C VAL A 101 4.69 -13.21 1.84
N LYS A 102 5.65 -13.20 0.92
CA LYS A 102 6.98 -13.82 1.08
C LYS A 102 8.04 -12.83 1.50
N THR A 103 7.81 -11.53 1.28
CA THR A 103 8.80 -10.50 1.54
C THR A 103 8.15 -9.25 2.10
N ILE A 104 8.67 -8.81 3.24
CA ILE A 104 8.41 -7.50 3.83
C ILE A 104 9.76 -6.78 3.87
N GLY A 105 9.84 -5.67 3.16
CA GLY A 105 11.07 -4.93 2.96
C GLY A 105 11.60 -4.25 4.21
N ILE A 106 12.86 -3.84 4.14
CA ILE A 106 13.54 -3.10 5.18
C ILE A 106 12.75 -1.82 5.48
N ASN A 107 12.44 -1.60 6.76
CA ASN A 107 11.71 -0.41 7.23
C ASN A 107 10.31 -0.23 6.61
N ALA A 108 9.70 -1.26 6.01
CA ALA A 108 8.40 -1.15 5.31
C ALA A 108 7.31 -0.49 6.17
N PHE A 109 7.30 -0.73 7.48
CA PHE A 109 6.35 -0.16 8.44
C PHE A 109 7.04 0.68 9.54
N ARG A 110 8.26 1.19 9.28
CA ARG A 110 8.99 2.03 10.24
C ARG A 110 8.32 3.39 10.40
N GLU A 111 8.35 3.94 11.61
CA GLU A 111 7.68 5.22 11.95
C GLU A 111 6.17 5.20 11.68
N THR A 112 5.52 4.04 11.85
CA THR A 112 4.05 3.90 11.92
C THR A 112 3.59 3.87 13.38
N LYS A 113 2.26 3.80 13.59
CA LYS A 113 1.63 3.63 14.90
C LYS A 113 0.98 2.25 15.07
N LEU A 114 1.41 1.27 14.28
CA LEU A 114 0.95 -0.10 14.41
C LEU A 114 1.33 -0.64 15.79
N THR A 115 0.40 -1.33 16.44
CA THR A 115 0.61 -1.96 17.75
C THR A 115 1.04 -3.41 17.61
N SER A 116 0.72 -4.04 16.48
CA SER A 116 1.04 -5.43 16.20
C SER A 116 0.98 -5.71 14.70
N LEU A 117 1.73 -6.72 14.28
CA LEU A 117 1.70 -7.29 12.95
C LEU A 117 1.37 -8.78 13.11
N ASP A 118 0.22 -9.21 12.60
CA ASP A 118 -0.20 -10.60 12.63
C ASP A 118 0.30 -11.31 11.36
N LEU A 119 1.18 -12.30 11.56
CA LEU A 119 1.76 -13.13 10.51
C LEU A 119 1.26 -14.59 10.58
N SER A 120 0.27 -14.89 11.44
CA SER A 120 -0.16 -16.26 11.79
C SER A 120 -1.24 -16.85 10.88
N GLN A 121 -1.49 -16.21 9.73
CA GLN A 121 -2.50 -16.60 8.73
C GLN A 121 -2.22 -17.95 8.08
#